data_AF-X1I869-F1
#
_entry.id   AF-X1I869-F1
#
_cell.length_a   1.000
_cell.length_b   1.000
_cell.length_c   1.000
_cell.angle_alpha   90.00
_cell.angle_beta   90.00
_cell.angle_gamma   90.00
#
_symmetry.space_group_name_H-M   'P 1'
#
loop_
_entity.id
_entity.type
_entity.pdbx_description
1 polymer ?
#
loop_
_entity_poly.entity_id
_entity_poly.type
_entity_poly.pdbx_seq_one_letter_code
_entity_poly.pdbx_strand_id
1 'polypeptide(L)'
;MNPPIQNISYKGILKTSKEIIKWFKRSKDVEGDFKTTAMLMEKAGTGGALFRNLYRDFLKESYQKTKIEEINKSYKIFVDTALLWRAVSKLFIKAGDKKDIEYIYKASEILVELADKEKRAMSILLNVCQG
;
A
#
# COMPACT_ATOMS: atom_id res chain seq x y z
N MET A 1 -16.06 9.08 -8.40
CA MET A 1 -15.08 8.21 -9.08
C MET A 1 -15.50 6.75 -8.98
N ASN A 2 -15.95 6.13 -10.07
CA ASN A 2 -16.30 4.70 -10.15
C ASN A 2 -15.77 4.10 -11.46
N PRO A 3 -14.44 3.93 -11.63
CA PRO A 3 -13.95 3.13 -12.73
C PRO A 3 -14.39 1.66 -12.55
N PRO A 4 -14.73 0.94 -13.63
CA PRO A 4 -15.23 -0.44 -13.58
C PRO A 4 -14.19 -1.46 -13.08
N ILE A 5 -12.93 -1.06 -12.88
CA ILE A 5 -11.84 -1.92 -12.44
C ILE A 5 -11.77 -1.90 -10.90
N GLN A 6 -12.09 -3.04 -10.27
CA GLN A 6 -12.07 -3.19 -8.81
C GLN A 6 -10.66 -3.28 -8.19
N ASN A 7 -9.63 -3.49 -9.02
CA ASN A 7 -8.24 -3.73 -8.60
C ASN A 7 -7.36 -2.47 -8.71
N ILE A 8 -7.89 -1.27 -8.47
CA ILE A 8 -7.13 -0.02 -8.50
C ILE A 8 -7.22 0.68 -7.14
N SER A 9 -6.10 1.24 -6.69
CA SER A 9 -5.99 1.98 -5.43
C SER A 9 -6.41 1.12 -4.21
N TYR A 10 -7.03 1.73 -3.20
CA TYR A 10 -7.36 1.11 -1.92
C TYR A 10 -8.20 -0.16 -2.05
N LYS A 11 -9.06 -0.26 -3.08
CA LYS A 11 -9.87 -1.47 -3.33
C LYS A 11 -8.99 -2.68 -3.68
N GLY A 12 -7.94 -2.46 -4.46
CA GLY A 12 -6.96 -3.49 -4.80
C GLY A 12 -6.18 -3.96 -3.57
N ILE A 13 -5.72 -3.02 -2.75
CA ILE A 13 -5.00 -3.33 -1.50
C ILE A 13 -5.89 -4.14 -0.55
N LEU A 14 -7.14 -3.71 -0.36
CA LEU A 14 -8.09 -4.40 0.50
C LEU A 14 -8.39 -5.82 -0.01
N LYS A 15 -8.50 -6.01 -1.32
CA LYS A 15 -8.64 -7.34 -1.91
C LYS A 15 -7.39 -8.20 -1.65
N THR A 16 -6.21 -7.65 -1.87
CA THR A 16 -4.93 -8.33 -1.61
C THR A 16 -4.83 -8.79 -0.16
N SER A 17 -5.27 -8.00 0.82
CA SER A 17 -5.26 -8.39 2.24
C SER A 17 -5.94 -9.75 2.50
N LYS A 18 -6.99 -10.07 1.75
CA LYS A 18 -7.76 -11.31 1.88
C LYS A 18 -7.15 -12.45 1.06
N GLU A 19 -6.68 -12.14 -0.15
CA GLU A 19 -6.18 -13.16 -1.08
C GLU A 19 -4.82 -13.72 -0.66
N ILE A 20 -3.97 -12.95 0.01
CA ILE A 20 -2.64 -13.42 0.46
C ILE A 20 -2.73 -14.59 1.45
N ILE A 21 -3.79 -14.62 2.28
CA ILE A 21 -4.04 -15.72 3.23
C ILE A 21 -4.36 -17.01 2.47
N LYS A 22 -5.24 -16.92 1.47
CA LYS A 22 -5.62 -18.08 0.63
C LYS A 22 -4.46 -18.54 -0.25
N TRP A 23 -3.64 -17.60 -0.72
CA TRP A 23 -2.48 -17.91 -1.54
C TRP A 23 -1.42 -18.65 -0.74
N PHE A 24 -1.08 -18.17 0.46
CA PHE A 24 -0.13 -18.83 1.35
C PHE A 24 -0.50 -20.31 1.61
N LYS A 25 -1.78 -20.58 1.91
CA LYS A 25 -2.28 -21.94 2.17
C LYS A 25 -2.25 -22.89 0.96
N ARG A 26 -2.22 -22.35 -0.26
CA ARG A 26 -2.28 -23.12 -1.51
C ARG A 26 -0.95 -23.19 -2.25
N SER A 27 0.00 -22.33 -1.89
CA SER A 27 1.30 -22.26 -2.56
C SER A 27 2.10 -23.55 -2.33
N LYS A 28 2.71 -24.05 -3.40
CA LYS A 28 3.66 -25.18 -3.34
C LYS A 28 5.09 -24.70 -3.09
N ASP A 29 5.36 -23.41 -3.27
CA ASP A 29 6.63 -22.76 -3.04
C ASP A 29 6.42 -21.41 -2.34
N VAL A 30 6.06 -21.48 -1.07
CA VAL A 30 5.83 -20.29 -0.21
C VAL A 30 7.07 -19.39 -0.18
N GLU A 31 8.27 -19.96 -0.21
CA GLU A 31 9.50 -19.19 -0.11
C GLU A 31 9.73 -18.34 -1.37
N GLY A 32 9.73 -18.98 -2.55
CA GLY A 32 9.91 -18.30 -3.82
C GLY A 32 8.81 -17.28 -4.10
N ASP A 33 7.55 -17.67 -3.89
CA ASP A 33 6.36 -16.84 -4.13
C ASP A 33 6.40 -15.52 -3.33
N PHE A 34 6.60 -15.62 -2.01
CA PHE A 34 6.51 -14.47 -1.12
C PHE A 34 7.78 -13.61 -1.15
N LYS A 35 8.98 -14.19 -1.30
CA LYS A 35 10.21 -13.40 -1.47
C LYS A 35 10.23 -12.64 -2.80
N THR A 36 9.78 -13.28 -3.88
CA THR A 36 9.67 -12.62 -5.19
C THR A 36 8.68 -11.47 -5.12
N THR A 37 7.55 -11.68 -4.45
CA THR A 37 6.56 -10.61 -4.29
C THR A 37 7.06 -9.48 -3.41
N ALA A 38 7.77 -9.76 -2.32
CA ALA A 38 8.40 -8.72 -1.51
C ALA A 38 9.40 -7.88 -2.34
N MET A 39 10.21 -8.52 -3.18
CA MET A 39 11.10 -7.83 -4.10
C MET A 39 10.32 -6.95 -5.09
N LEU A 40 9.24 -7.46 -5.67
CA LEU A 40 8.38 -6.69 -6.58
C LEU A 40 7.70 -5.52 -5.85
N MET A 41 7.27 -5.68 -4.60
CA MET A 41 6.69 -4.59 -3.82
C MET A 41 7.65 -3.41 -3.63
N GLU A 42 8.94 -3.69 -3.47
CA GLU A 42 9.98 -2.66 -3.31
C GLU A 42 10.47 -2.10 -4.66
N LYS A 43 10.55 -2.93 -5.71
CA LYS A 43 11.18 -2.56 -6.99
C LYS A 43 10.21 -2.25 -8.14
N ALA A 44 8.94 -2.66 -8.06
CA ALA A 44 7.97 -2.44 -9.15
C ALA A 44 7.35 -1.03 -9.11
N GLY A 45 7.19 -0.44 -10.30
CA GLY A 45 7.02 1.01 -10.46
C GLY A 45 5.59 1.57 -10.39
N THR A 46 4.56 0.80 -10.74
CA THR A 46 3.23 1.37 -11.05
C THR A 46 2.19 1.28 -9.92
N GLY A 47 2.50 0.55 -8.84
CA GLY A 47 1.68 0.50 -7.62
C GLY A 47 2.47 0.17 -6.34
N GLY A 48 3.79 0.01 -6.47
CA GLY A 48 4.73 -0.32 -5.40
C GLY A 48 5.35 0.92 -4.74
N ALA A 49 6.51 0.73 -4.11
CA ALA A 49 7.20 1.76 -3.34
C ALA A 49 7.53 3.02 -4.17
N LEU A 50 7.85 2.87 -5.46
CA LEU A 50 8.22 3.99 -6.33
C LEU A 50 7.09 5.01 -6.47
N PHE A 51 5.89 4.57 -6.88
CA PHE A 51 4.75 5.47 -7.05
C PHE A 51 4.37 6.17 -5.74
N ARG A 52 4.40 5.43 -4.62
CA ARG A 52 4.06 6.00 -3.30
C ARG A 52 5.06 7.08 -2.87
N ASN A 53 6.35 6.87 -3.10
CA ASN A 53 7.39 7.85 -2.82
C ASN A 53 7.25 9.08 -3.74
N LEU A 54 7.04 8.86 -5.03
CA LEU A 54 6.82 9.94 -6.00
C LEU A 54 5.61 10.81 -5.60
N TYR A 55 4.47 10.18 -5.30
CA TYR A 55 3.24 10.90 -4.96
C TYR A 55 3.36 11.63 -3.62
N ARG A 56 4.03 11.03 -2.64
CA ARG A 56 4.39 11.69 -1.38
C ARG A 56 5.20 12.97 -1.64
N ASP A 57 6.25 12.88 -2.45
CA ASP A 57 7.14 14.01 -2.71
C ASP A 57 6.43 15.12 -3.50
N PHE A 58 5.60 14.73 -4.47
CA PHE A 58 4.69 15.65 -5.17
C PHE A 58 3.76 16.41 -4.21
N LEU A 59 3.13 15.73 -3.25
CA LEU A 59 2.26 16.39 -2.28
C LEU A 59 3.03 17.35 -1.36
N LYS A 60 4.26 16.98 -0.97
CA LYS A 60 5.14 17.85 -0.18
C LYS A 60 5.45 19.15 -0.93
N GLU A 61 5.87 19.05 -2.18
CA GLU A 61 6.17 20.21 -3.03
C GLU A 61 4.92 21.04 -3.30
N SER A 62 3.78 20.40 -3.54
CA SER A 62 2.49 21.05 -3.74
C SER A 62 2.09 21.88 -2.52
N TYR A 63 2.24 21.33 -1.31
CA TYR A 63 1.99 22.08 -0.08
C TYR A 63 2.96 23.26 0.08
N GLN A 64 4.25 23.08 -0.22
CA GLN A 64 5.22 24.16 -0.13
C GLN A 64 4.85 25.38 -0.99
N LYS A 65 4.24 25.14 -2.16
CA LYS A 65 3.78 26.18 -3.08
C LYS A 65 2.40 26.75 -2.73
N THR A 66 1.43 25.90 -2.38
CA THR A 66 0.02 26.30 -2.22
C THR A 66 -0.35 26.67 -0.78
N LYS A 67 0.38 26.16 0.21
CA LYS A 67 0.08 26.27 1.66
C LYS A 67 -1.28 25.71 2.09
N ILE A 68 -1.94 24.91 1.25
CA ILE A 68 -3.22 24.26 1.58
C ILE A 68 -2.98 23.11 2.56
N GLU A 69 -3.56 23.19 3.76
CA GLU A 69 -3.26 22.26 4.85
C GLU A 69 -3.78 20.83 4.56
N GLU A 70 -4.85 20.69 3.77
CA GLU A 70 -5.38 19.41 3.31
C GLU A 70 -4.34 18.62 2.46
N ILE A 71 -3.50 19.33 1.70
CA ILE A 71 -2.39 18.73 0.96
C ILE A 71 -1.32 18.23 1.93
N ASN A 72 -0.99 19.01 2.97
CA ASN A 72 -0.04 18.59 4.02
C ASN A 72 -0.54 17.37 4.81
N LYS A 73 -1.83 17.36 5.17
CA LYS A 73 -2.47 16.20 5.82
C LYS A 73 -2.35 14.95 4.95
N SER A 74 -2.63 15.08 3.67
CA SER A 74 -2.54 13.98 2.71
C SER A 74 -1.09 13.51 2.52
N TYR A 75 -0.14 14.43 2.43
CA TYR A 75 1.29 14.13 2.41
C TYR A 75 1.72 13.26 3.61
N LYS A 76 1.35 13.66 4.83
CA LYS A 76 1.65 12.91 6.06
C LYS A 76 1.07 11.49 6.01
N ILE A 77 -0.16 11.33 5.52
CA ILE A 77 -0.75 9.99 5.33
C ILE A 77 0.05 9.18 4.29
N PHE A 78 0.54 9.80 3.22
CA PHE A 78 1.39 9.11 2.22
C PHE A 78 2.78 8.73 2.76
N VAL A 79 3.34 9.50 3.71
CA VAL A 79 4.54 9.10 4.46
C VAL A 79 4.26 7.79 5.22
N ASP A 80 3.16 7.74 5.97
CA ASP A 80 2.77 6.54 6.74
C ASP A 80 2.55 5.33 5.83
N THR A 81 1.80 5.48 4.73
CA THR A 81 1.50 4.35 3.84
C THR A 81 2.76 3.79 3.18
N ALA A 82 3.77 4.62 2.88
CA ALA A 82 5.06 4.13 2.40
C ALA A 82 5.80 3.28 3.45
N LEU A 83 5.72 3.65 4.73
CA LEU A 83 6.29 2.87 5.83
C LEU A 83 5.57 1.53 6.03
N LEU A 84 4.23 1.55 6.01
CA LEU A 84 3.40 0.34 6.11
C LEU A 84 3.64 -0.61 4.94
N TRP A 85 3.76 -0.07 3.71
CA TRP A 85 4.08 -0.87 2.53
C TRP A 85 5.39 -1.64 2.69
N ARG A 86 6.43 -0.96 3.19
CA ARG A 86 7.73 -1.58 3.52
C ARG A 86 7.63 -2.59 4.67
N ALA A 87 6.70 -2.39 5.61
CA ALA A 87 6.46 -3.37 6.67
C ALA A 87 5.86 -4.67 6.09
N VAL A 88 4.92 -4.57 5.16
CA VAL A 88 4.33 -5.73 4.47
C VAL A 88 5.39 -6.50 3.68
N SER A 89 6.26 -5.82 2.92
CA SER A 89 7.33 -6.50 2.16
C SER A 89 8.27 -7.29 3.07
N LYS A 90 8.65 -6.73 4.23
CA LYS A 90 9.43 -7.43 5.26
C LYS A 90 8.70 -8.63 5.85
N LEU A 91 7.38 -8.54 6.06
CA LEU A 91 6.58 -9.67 6.54
C LEU A 91 6.50 -10.77 5.50
N PHE A 92 6.42 -10.44 4.22
CA PHE A 92 6.45 -11.43 3.13
C PHE A 92 7.79 -12.18 3.08
N ILE A 93 8.91 -11.49 3.26
CA ILE A 93 10.22 -12.14 3.39
C ILE A 93 10.22 -13.13 4.57
N LYS A 94 9.75 -12.70 5.74
CA LYS A 94 9.66 -13.58 6.93
C LYS A 94 8.72 -14.76 6.70
N ALA A 95 7.59 -14.56 6.04
CA ALA A 95 6.65 -15.61 5.69
C ALA A 95 7.29 -16.64 4.76
N GLY A 96 8.07 -16.19 3.77
CA GLY A 96 8.85 -17.07 2.89
C GLY A 96 9.95 -17.83 3.64
N ASP A 97 10.74 -17.16 4.48
CA ASP A 97 11.84 -17.75 5.26
C ASP A 97 11.36 -18.77 6.29
N LYS A 98 10.27 -18.46 6.99
CA LYS A 98 9.78 -19.23 8.13
C LYS A 98 8.65 -20.18 7.77
N LYS A 99 8.02 -20.00 6.61
CA LYS A 99 6.84 -20.74 6.17
C LYS A 99 5.73 -20.72 7.24
N ASP A 100 5.61 -19.58 7.90
CA ASP A 100 4.68 -19.34 9.00
C ASP A 100 3.59 -18.34 8.59
N ILE A 101 2.34 -18.77 8.72
CA ILE A 101 1.15 -18.01 8.32
C ILE A 101 0.89 -16.79 9.22
N GLU A 102 1.43 -16.76 10.44
CA GLU A 102 1.27 -15.63 11.36
C GLU A 102 1.84 -14.33 10.77
N TYR A 103 2.90 -14.41 9.96
CA TYR A 103 3.42 -13.25 9.24
C TYR A 103 2.46 -12.75 8.15
N ILE A 104 1.65 -13.64 7.57
CA ILE A 104 0.63 -13.28 6.57
C ILE A 104 -0.59 -12.67 7.23
N TYR A 105 -1.00 -13.13 8.42
CA TYR A 105 -2.06 -12.46 9.18
C TYR A 105 -1.69 -11.03 9.55
N LYS A 106 -0.47 -10.81 10.06
CA LYS A 106 0.05 -9.46 10.33
C LYS A 106 0.12 -8.60 9.07
N ALA A 107 0.56 -9.18 7.95
CA ALA A 107 0.60 -8.47 6.67
C ALA A 107 -0.80 -8.09 6.18
N SER A 108 -1.80 -8.97 6.38
CA SER A 108 -3.20 -8.73 6.04
C SER A 108 -3.77 -7.54 6.81
N GLU A 109 -3.55 -7.48 8.12
CA GLU A 109 -3.99 -6.36 8.97
C GLU A 109 -3.40 -5.04 8.51
N ILE A 110 -2.09 -5.00 8.22
CA ILE A 110 -1.41 -3.80 7.73
C ILE A 110 -1.96 -3.38 6.35
N LEU A 111 -2.27 -4.34 5.46
CA LEU A 111 -2.86 -4.02 4.16
C LEU A 111 -4.27 -3.41 4.30
N VAL A 112 -5.07 -3.86 5.27
CA VAL A 112 -6.38 -3.24 5.57
C VAL A 112 -6.18 -1.80 6.03
N GLU A 113 -5.27 -1.56 6.99
CA GLU A 113 -4.95 -0.20 7.46
C GLU A 113 -4.46 0.71 6.32
N LEU A 114 -3.60 0.17 5.45
CA LEU A 114 -3.04 0.88 4.31
C LEU A 114 -4.14 1.28 3.32
N ALA A 115 -5.10 0.39 3.06
CA ALA A 115 -6.25 0.69 2.21
C ALA A 115 -7.10 1.83 2.79
N ASP A 116 -7.39 1.81 4.09
CA ASP A 116 -8.20 2.84 4.74
C ASP A 116 -7.48 4.21 4.75
N LYS A 117 -6.18 4.22 5.04
CA LYS A 117 -5.34 5.42 4.96
C LYS A 117 -5.32 6.01 3.55
N GLU A 118 -5.10 5.17 2.52
CA GLU A 118 -5.07 5.63 1.13
C GLU A 118 -6.43 6.21 0.70
N LYS A 119 -7.54 5.54 1.06
CA LYS A 119 -8.89 6.05 0.81
C LYS A 119 -9.10 7.41 1.46
N ARG A 120 -8.71 7.57 2.72
CA ARG A 120 -8.85 8.83 3.46
C ARG A 120 -8.05 9.96 2.83
N ALA A 121 -6.79 9.72 2.47
CA ALA A 121 -5.95 10.73 1.82
C ALA A 121 -6.57 11.18 0.48
N MET A 122 -7.05 10.23 -0.33
CA MET A 122 -7.70 10.54 -1.60
C MET A 122 -9.00 11.34 -1.42
N SER A 123 -9.80 11.04 -0.38
CA SER A 123 -10.98 11.83 -0.06
C SER A 123 -10.66 13.26 0.38
N ILE A 124 -9.60 13.45 1.17
CA ILE A 124 -9.14 14.79 1.56
C ILE A 124 -8.74 15.60 0.33
N LEU A 125 -7.94 15.01 -0.57
CA LEU A 125 -7.49 15.68 -1.78
C LEU A 125 -8.64 16.03 -2.74
N LEU A 126 -9.64 15.15 -2.86
CA LEU A 126 -10.82 15.42 -3.70
C LEU A 126 -11.56 16.68 -3.24
N ASN A 127 -11.69 16.89 -1.93
CA ASN A 127 -12.36 18.06 -1.37
C ASN A 127 -11.61 19.37 -1.66
N VAL A 128 -10.28 19.31 -1.83
CA VAL A 128 -9.47 20.48 -2.23
C VAL A 128 -9.76 20.90 -3.67
N CYS A 129 -10.00 19.94 -4.57
CA CYS A 129 -10.27 20.22 -5.98
C CYS A 129 -11.70 20.69 -6.25
N GLN A 130 -12.58 20.66 -5.24
CA GLN A 130 -13.99 21.04 -5.36
C GLN A 130 -14.30 22.39 -4.68
N GLY A 131 -13.30 23.00 -4.05
CA GLY A 131 -13.39 24.32 -3.41
C GLY A 131 -12.78 25.43 -4.24
#